data_AF-A0A2I4E002-F1
#
_entry.id   AF-A0A2I4E002-F1
#
_cell.length_a   1.000
_cell.length_b   1.000
_cell.length_c   1.000
_cell.angle_alpha   90.00
_cell.angle_beta   90.00
_cell.angle_gamma   90.00
#
_symmetry.space_group_name_H-M   'P 1'
#
loop_
_entity.id
_entity.type
_entity.pdbx_description
1 polymer ?
#
loop_
_entity_poly.entity_id
_entity_poly.type
_entity_poly.pdbx_seq_one_letter_code
_entity_poly.pdbx_strand_id
1 'polypeptide(L)'
;MFLMIEFDVILGMDWLASYHASIDSHSRQFAGLKVRLHPPIISAVQVGKLLHDGCQGFLACVVEAPKEELKLEQIPVVSDYQEIFLEDLSGLPPEREVEFAIELVPSTAPILKAPYRMAPSKLVELKEQLQDLLDKDFIRPSVSP
;
A
#
# COMPACT_ATOMS: atom_id res chain seq x y z
N MET A 1 10.53 -4.20 29.24
CA MET A 1 10.29 -5.61 28.83
C MET A 1 10.34 -5.62 27.31
N PHE A 2 11.45 -6.05 26.72
CA PHE A 2 11.60 -6.08 25.26
C PHE A 2 10.90 -7.34 24.74
N LEU A 3 9.90 -7.19 23.87
CA LEU A 3 9.33 -8.31 23.12
C LEU A 3 10.39 -8.76 22.11
N MET A 4 11.04 -9.90 22.35
CA MET A 4 11.79 -10.58 21.29
C MET A 4 10.78 -11.33 20.42
N ILE A 5 10.69 -10.91 19.16
CA ILE A 5 9.92 -11.62 18.14
C ILE A 5 10.65 -12.94 17.86
N GLU A 6 9.91 -14.05 17.90
CA GLU A 6 10.42 -15.37 17.53
C GLU A 6 10.52 -15.44 16.00
N PHE A 7 11.67 -15.85 15.48
CA PHE A 7 11.91 -15.97 14.05
C PHE A 7 12.32 -17.40 13.73
N ASP A 8 11.69 -17.98 12.72
CA ASP A 8 12.12 -19.23 12.11
C ASP A 8 13.21 -18.94 11.07
N VAL A 9 14.36 -19.61 11.19
CA VAL A 9 15.48 -19.47 10.26
C VAL A 9 15.60 -20.76 9.45
N ILE A 10 15.50 -20.64 8.12
CA ILE A 10 15.75 -21.74 7.19
C ILE A 10 17.19 -21.60 6.66
N LEU A 11 18.02 -22.60 6.96
CA LEU A 11 19.39 -22.67 6.47
C LEU A 11 19.45 -23.49 5.18
N GLY A 12 20.11 -22.95 4.15
CA GLY A 12 20.34 -23.63 2.88
C GLY A 12 21.30 -24.82 2.98
N MET A 13 21.19 -25.77 2.06
CA MET A 13 22.06 -26.96 2.02
C MET A 13 23.52 -26.63 1.68
N ASP A 14 23.73 -25.58 0.90
CA ASP A 14 25.03 -24.99 0.57
C ASP A 14 25.75 -24.45 1.80
N TRP A 15 25.02 -23.78 2.71
CA TRP A 15 25.54 -23.33 3.98
C TRP A 15 25.94 -24.52 4.87
N LEU A 16 25.06 -25.52 5.00
CA LEU A 16 25.35 -26.73 5.77
C LEU A 16 26.58 -27.49 5.24
N ALA A 17 26.70 -27.62 3.92
CA ALA A 17 27.85 -28.27 3.28
C ALA A 17 29.17 -27.54 3.53
N SER A 18 29.16 -26.20 3.49
CA SER A 18 30.34 -25.36 3.73
C SER A 18 30.91 -25.50 5.15
N TYR A 19 30.06 -25.89 6.11
CA TYR A 19 30.45 -26.11 7.51
C TYR A 19 30.46 -27.58 7.91
N HIS A 20 30.45 -28.50 6.95
CA HIS A 20 30.43 -29.96 7.17
C HIS A 20 29.32 -30.42 8.12
N ALA A 21 28.20 -29.69 8.14
CA ALA A 21 27.03 -30.06 8.94
C ALA A 21 26.25 -31.16 8.22
N SER A 22 25.88 -32.21 8.94
CA SER A 22 25.10 -33.34 8.41
C SER A 22 23.77 -33.47 9.15
N ILE A 23 22.71 -33.82 8.42
CA ILE A 23 21.35 -33.98 8.98
C ILE A 23 21.10 -35.48 9.15
N ASP A 24 20.94 -35.93 10.40
CA ASP A 24 20.40 -37.25 10.69
C ASP A 24 18.86 -37.17 10.79
N SER A 25 18.21 -37.61 9.72
CA SER A 25 16.76 -37.62 9.59
C SER A 25 16.06 -38.60 10.55
N HIS A 26 16.76 -39.64 11.00
CA HIS A 26 16.19 -40.66 11.88
C HIS A 26 16.13 -40.18 13.33
N SER A 27 17.19 -39.53 13.81
CA SER A 27 17.22 -38.97 15.17
C SER A 27 16.72 -37.52 15.26
N ARG A 28 16.42 -36.88 14.12
CA ARG A 28 16.16 -35.43 14.00
C ARG A 28 17.27 -34.58 14.62
N GLN A 29 18.52 -35.03 14.46
CA GLN A 29 19.69 -34.33 14.99
C GLN A 29 20.60 -33.88 13.85
N PHE A 30 21.26 -32.75 14.05
CA PHE A 30 22.30 -32.27 13.15
C PHE A 30 23.65 -32.70 13.71
N ALA A 31 24.37 -33.58 13.03
CA ALA A 31 25.73 -33.97 13.41
C ALA A 31 26.72 -32.90 12.92
N GLY A 32 27.44 -32.29 13.87
CA GLY A 32 28.31 -31.12 13.67
C GLY A 32 27.77 -29.82 14.28
N LEU A 33 26.46 -29.73 14.51
CA LEU A 33 25.81 -28.59 15.18
C LEU A 33 24.79 -29.13 16.18
N LYS A 34 25.11 -29.11 17.49
CA LYS A 34 24.14 -29.49 18.54
C LYS A 34 23.08 -28.39 18.68
N VAL A 35 22.18 -28.30 17.71
CA VAL A 35 21.03 -27.39 17.76
C VAL A 35 20.05 -27.98 18.77
N ARG A 36 20.04 -27.41 19.97
CA ARG A 36 18.92 -27.65 20.89
C ARG A 36 17.70 -27.03 20.23
N LEU A 37 16.59 -27.77 20.20
CA LEU A 37 15.30 -27.34 19.63
C LEU A 37 14.82 -25.98 20.19
N HIS A 38 15.34 -25.58 21.36
CA HIS A 38 15.35 -24.21 21.85
C HIS A 38 16.78 -23.85 22.30
N PRO A 39 17.56 -23.10 21.50
CA PRO A 39 18.85 -22.61 21.97
C PRO A 39 18.60 -21.64 23.15
N PRO A 40 19.36 -21.76 24.25
CA PRO A 40 19.21 -20.81 25.36
C PRO A 40 19.55 -19.41 24.86
N ILE A 41 18.64 -18.47 25.08
CA ILE A 41 18.92 -17.05 24.85
C ILE A 41 19.97 -16.63 25.86
N ILE A 42 21.13 -16.19 25.37
CA ILE A 42 22.25 -15.74 26.18
C ILE A 42 22.47 -14.24 26.02
N SER A 43 23.01 -13.59 27.05
CA SER A 43 23.31 -12.16 27.00
C SER A 43 24.56 -11.87 26.16
N ALA A 44 24.69 -10.63 25.66
CA ALA A 44 25.86 -10.19 24.92
C ALA A 44 27.18 -10.37 25.70
N VAL A 45 27.14 -10.25 27.04
CA VAL A 45 28.30 -10.49 27.91
C VAL A 45 28.71 -11.97 27.89
N GLN A 46 27.75 -12.88 27.88
CA GLN A 46 28.01 -14.32 27.79
C GLN A 46 28.53 -14.70 26.40
N VAL A 47 28.00 -14.09 25.34
CA VAL A 47 28.54 -14.24 23.98
C VAL A 47 30.02 -13.84 23.95
N GLY A 48 30.37 -12.68 24.54
CA GLY A 48 31.75 -12.20 24.59
C GLY A 48 32.71 -13.18 25.28
N LYS A 49 32.28 -13.82 26.38
CA LYS A 49 33.07 -14.86 27.06
C LYS A 49 33.27 -16.09 26.19
N LEU A 50 32.21 -16.59 25.55
CA LEU A 50 32.29 -17.77 24.69
C LEU A 50 33.22 -17.55 23.49
N LEU A 51 33.18 -16.36 22.88
CA LEU A 51 34.09 -16.00 21.79
C LEU A 51 35.55 -15.95 22.27
N HIS A 52 35.79 -15.41 23.48
CA HIS A 52 37.13 -15.38 24.08
C HIS A 52 37.65 -16.80 24.41
N ASP A 53 36.75 -17.71 24.76
CA ASP A 53 37.07 -19.13 25.01
C ASP A 53 37.28 -19.94 23.70
N GLY A 54 37.32 -19.27 22.54
CA GLY A 54 37.61 -19.87 21.24
C GLY A 54 36.38 -20.42 20.51
N CYS A 55 35.17 -20.14 20.98
CA CYS A 55 33.96 -20.52 20.26
C CYS A 55 33.77 -19.66 19.00
N GLN A 56 33.29 -20.27 17.91
CA GLN A 56 32.90 -19.55 16.70
C GLN A 56 31.44 -19.10 16.81
N GLY A 57 31.17 -17.84 16.44
CA GLY A 57 29.83 -17.26 16.43
C GLY A 57 29.47 -16.71 15.05
N PHE A 58 28.18 -16.76 14.72
CA PHE A 58 27.62 -16.21 13.47
C PHE A 58 26.59 -15.14 13.81
N LEU A 59 26.61 -14.03 13.07
CA LEU A 59 25.63 -12.95 13.19
C LEU A 59 24.66 -13.02 12.02
N ALA A 60 23.37 -13.18 12.32
CA ALA A 60 22.29 -13.05 11.35
C ALA A 60 21.55 -11.73 11.62
N CYS A 61 21.48 -10.86 10.62
CA CYS A 61 20.74 -9.61 10.70
C CYS A 61 19.55 -9.68 9.74
N VAL A 62 18.35 -9.38 10.24
CA VAL A 62 17.18 -9.13 9.40
C VAL A 62 17.14 -7.63 9.13
N VAL A 63 17.26 -7.24 7.86
CA VAL A 63 17.12 -5.85 7.44
C VAL A 63 15.82 -5.75 6.65
N GLU A 64 14.90 -4.90 7.10
CA GLU A 64 13.70 -4.58 6.32
C GLU A 64 14.14 -3.82 5.08
N ALA A 65 13.89 -4.40 3.90
CA ALA A 65 14.16 -3.71 2.65
C ALA A 65 13.25 -2.46 2.56
N PRO A 66 13.74 -1.35 2.00
CA PRO A 66 12.88 -0.20 1.74
C PRO A 66 11.72 -0.66 0.86
N LYS A 67 10.49 -0.46 1.34
CA LYS A 67 9.28 -0.69 0.54
C LYS A 67 9.27 0.40 -0.52
N GLU A 68 9.60 0.05 -1.75
CA GLU A 68 9.21 0.88 -2.89
C GLU A 68 7.69 0.88 -2.92
N GLU A 69 7.08 2.05 -2.69
CA GLU A 69 5.67 2.25 -2.98
C GLU A 69 5.48 1.96 -4.47
N LEU A 70 4.72 0.90 -4.78
CA LEU A 70 4.43 0.52 -6.15
C LEU A 70 3.72 1.69 -6.81
N LYS A 71 4.32 2.23 -7.87
CA LYS A 71 3.67 3.28 -8.64
C LYS A 71 2.48 2.69 -9.39
N LEU A 72 1.40 3.45 -9.55
CA LEU A 72 0.21 2.99 -10.25
C LEU A 72 0.55 2.53 -11.68
N GLU A 73 1.53 3.18 -12.32
CA GLU A 73 2.05 2.81 -13.64
C GLU A 73 2.66 1.40 -13.71
N GLN A 74 3.03 0.79 -12.58
CA GLN A 74 3.59 -0.58 -12.52
C GLN A 74 2.48 -1.65 -12.52
N ILE A 75 1.22 -1.26 -12.35
CA ILE A 75 0.08 -2.16 -12.42
C ILE A 75 -0.27 -2.33 -13.91
N PRO A 76 -0.17 -3.54 -14.49
CA PRO A 76 -0.35 -3.76 -15.93
C PRO A 76 -1.66 -3.19 -16.46
N VAL A 77 -2.76 -3.39 -15.72
CA VAL A 77 -4.09 -2.89 -16.09
C VAL A 77 -4.14 -1.36 -16.12
N VAL A 78 -3.44 -0.66 -15.22
CA VAL A 78 -3.41 0.81 -15.22
C VAL A 78 -2.57 1.34 -16.37
N SER A 79 -1.47 0.67 -16.68
CA SER A 79 -0.63 0.99 -17.85
C SER A 79 -1.40 0.86 -19.17
N ASP A 80 -2.32 -0.10 -19.28
CA ASP A 80 -3.12 -0.31 -20.49
C ASP A 80 -4.22 0.75 -20.69
N TYR A 81 -4.59 1.50 -19.63
CA TYR A 81 -5.69 2.47 -19.63
C TYR A 81 -5.33 3.79 -18.94
N GLN A 82 -4.13 4.31 -19.20
CA GLN A 82 -3.64 5.53 -18.54
C GLN A 82 -4.56 6.74 -18.74
N GLU A 83 -5.28 6.80 -19.87
CA GLU A 83 -6.25 7.86 -20.16
C GLU A 83 -7.49 7.85 -19.25
N ILE A 84 -7.80 6.72 -18.61
CA ILE A 84 -8.93 6.58 -17.67
C ILE A 84 -8.49 6.89 -16.23
N PHE A 85 -7.22 6.64 -15.91
CA PHE A 85 -6.62 6.86 -14.59
C PHE A 85 -5.85 8.17 -14.51
N LEU A 86 -6.38 9.23 -15.13
CA LEU A 86 -5.82 10.58 -14.98
C LEU A 86 -6.17 11.15 -13.59
N GLU A 87 -5.26 11.96 -13.04
CA GLU A 87 -5.45 12.62 -11.73
C GLU A 87 -6.66 13.58 -11.75
N ASP A 88 -7.00 14.12 -12.92
CA ASP A 88 -8.12 15.02 -13.12
C ASP A 88 -8.91 14.67 -14.40
N LEU A 89 -10.20 14.93 -14.39
CA LEU A 89 -11.08 14.62 -15.52
C LEU A 89 -10.93 15.70 -16.59
N SER A 90 -10.60 15.29 -17.82
CA SER A 90 -10.30 16.19 -18.95
C SER A 90 -11.53 16.84 -19.61
N GLY A 91 -12.74 16.51 -19.15
CA GLY A 91 -13.99 17.07 -19.65
C GLY A 91 -15.14 16.07 -19.62
N LEU A 92 -16.26 16.43 -20.24
CA LEU A 92 -17.43 15.56 -20.35
C LEU A 92 -17.08 14.25 -21.08
N PRO A 93 -17.67 13.11 -20.67
CA PRO A 93 -17.51 11.88 -21.42
C PRO A 93 -18.05 12.05 -22.85
N PRO A 94 -17.56 11.25 -23.82
CA PRO A 94 -18.10 11.25 -25.18
C PRO A 94 -19.62 11.09 -25.19
N GLU A 95 -20.25 11.66 -26.22
CA GLU A 95 -21.69 11.52 -26.44
C GLU A 95 -22.05 10.03 -26.45
N ARG A 96 -22.98 9.65 -25.56
CA ARG A 96 -23.44 8.26 -25.44
C ARG A 96 -24.64 8.09 -26.37
N GLU A 97 -24.78 6.89 -26.94
CA GLU A 97 -25.95 6.53 -27.76
C GLU A 97 -27.28 6.59 -26.99
N VAL A 98 -27.21 6.55 -25.65
CA VAL A 98 -28.37 6.64 -24.76
C VAL A 98 -28.36 7.97 -24.02
N GLU A 99 -29.38 8.79 -24.27
CA GLU A 99 -29.63 10.01 -23.51
C GLU A 99 -30.24 9.68 -22.14
N PHE A 100 -29.71 10.30 -21.08
CA PHE A 100 -30.30 10.20 -19.75
C PHE A 100 -31.45 11.21 -19.64
N ALA A 101 -32.69 10.73 -19.73
CA ALA A 101 -33.88 11.53 -19.50
C ALA A 101 -34.31 11.47 -18.02
N ILE A 102 -34.68 12.62 -17.45
CA ILE A 102 -35.32 12.69 -16.13
C ILE A 102 -36.83 12.66 -16.35
N GLU A 103 -37.45 11.50 -16.11
CA GLU A 103 -38.90 11.34 -16.17
C GLU A 103 -39.55 12.00 -14.95
N LEU A 104 -40.45 12.95 -15.19
CA LEU A 104 -41.22 13.60 -14.14
C LEU A 104 -42.56 12.90 -13.94
N VAL A 105 -43.00 12.79 -12.69
CA VAL A 105 -44.38 12.39 -12.40
C VAL A 105 -45.34 13.42 -13.02
N PRO A 106 -46.41 13.00 -13.70
CA PRO A 106 -47.40 13.92 -14.26
C PRO A 106 -47.86 14.95 -13.23
N SER A 107 -48.00 16.21 -13.66
CA SER A 107 -48.37 17.37 -12.83
C SER A 107 -47.28 17.87 -11.86
N THR A 108 -46.03 17.42 -11.99
CA THR A 108 -44.90 18.02 -11.27
C THR A 108 -44.55 19.39 -11.86
N ALA A 109 -44.62 20.44 -11.05
CA ALA A 109 -44.18 21.78 -11.43
C ALA A 109 -42.69 22.00 -11.08
N PRO A 110 -41.96 22.87 -11.81
CA PRO A 110 -40.61 23.28 -11.44
C PRO A 110 -40.56 23.87 -10.02
N ILE A 111 -39.48 23.55 -9.31
CA ILE A 111 -39.25 24.08 -7.96
C ILE A 111 -38.36 25.30 -8.05
N LEU A 112 -38.90 26.45 -7.65
CA LEU A 112 -38.15 27.70 -7.54
C LEU A 112 -37.77 27.95 -6.08
N LYS A 113 -36.47 27.97 -5.80
CA LYS A 113 -35.91 28.27 -4.48
C LYS A 113 -34.78 29.29 -4.60
N ALA A 114 -34.79 30.28 -3.70
CA ALA A 114 -33.71 31.24 -3.62
C ALA A 114 -32.41 30.56 -3.12
N PRO A 115 -31.23 30.95 -3.63
CA PRO A 115 -29.95 30.47 -3.10
C PRO A 115 -29.77 30.81 -1.62
N TYR A 116 -29.08 29.94 -0.89
CA TYR A 116 -28.76 30.18 0.51
C TYR A 116 -27.76 31.34 0.68
N ARG A 117 -27.88 32.08 1.78
CA ARG A 117 -26.92 33.12 2.14
C ARG A 117 -25.59 32.47 2.56
N MET A 118 -24.50 32.94 1.98
CA MET A 118 -23.15 32.47 2.26
C MET A 118 -22.26 33.65 2.70
N ALA A 119 -21.26 33.36 3.53
CA ALA A 119 -20.25 34.35 3.91
C ALA A 119 -19.37 34.70 2.70
N PRO A 120 -18.72 35.88 2.68
CA PRO A 120 -17.88 36.30 1.56
C PRO A 120 -16.78 35.29 1.17
N SER A 121 -16.12 34.65 2.14
CA SER A 121 -15.10 33.64 1.88
C SER A 121 -15.64 32.42 1.13
N LYS A 122 -16.84 31.95 1.49
CA LYS A 122 -17.50 30.83 0.80
C LYS A 122 -17.93 31.18 -0.63
N LEU A 123 -18.29 32.44 -0.88
CA LEU A 123 -18.63 32.89 -2.23
C LEU A 123 -17.41 32.94 -3.16
N VAL A 124 -16.22 33.25 -2.62
CA VAL A 124 -14.97 33.20 -3.38
C VAL A 124 -14.63 31.77 -3.77
N GLU A 125 -14.67 30.85 -2.81
CA GLU A 125 -14.43 29.42 -3.05
C GLU A 125 -15.44 28.83 -4.05
N LEU A 126 -16.74 29.13 -3.87
CA LEU A 126 -17.77 28.69 -4.81
C LEU A 126 -17.54 29.22 -6.22
N LYS A 127 -17.07 30.46 -6.36
CA LYS A 127 -16.75 31.04 -7.66
C LYS A 127 -15.59 30.30 -8.34
N GLU A 128 -14.55 29.95 -7.58
CA GLU A 128 -13.41 29.18 -8.10
C GLU A 128 -13.84 27.79 -8.58
N GLN A 129 -14.68 27.09 -7.81
CA GLN A 129 -15.24 25.79 -8.20
C GLN A 129 -16.13 25.90 -9.44
N LEU A 130 -16.99 26.91 -9.52
CA LEU A 130 -17.84 27.12 -10.70
C LEU A 130 -17.00 27.43 -11.95
N GLN A 131 -15.89 28.16 -11.80
CA GLN A 131 -14.99 28.44 -12.91
C GLN A 131 -14.30 27.17 -13.41
N ASP A 132 -13.78 26.32 -12.51
CA ASP A 132 -13.19 25.02 -12.88
C ASP A 132 -14.20 24.15 -13.65
N LEU A 133 -15.45 24.09 -13.18
CA LEU A 133 -16.50 23.32 -13.86
C LEU A 133 -16.91 23.90 -15.22
N LEU A 134 -16.84 25.23 -15.39
CA LEU A 134 -17.08 25.89 -16.68
C LEU A 134 -15.92 25.62 -17.65
N ASP A 135 -14.69 25.71 -17.17
CA ASP A 135 -13.48 25.49 -17.98
C ASP A 135 -13.37 24.03 -18.46
N LYS A 136 -13.95 23.08 -17.70
CA LYS A 136 -14.08 21.66 -18.05
C LYS A 136 -15.34 21.31 -18.85
N ASP A 137 -16.15 22.30 -19.24
CA ASP A 137 -17.42 22.15 -19.95
C ASP A 137 -18.47 21.28 -19.23
N PHE A 138 -18.31 21.02 -17.92
CA PHE A 138 -19.25 20.21 -17.14
C PHE A 138 -20.58 20.93 -16.86
N ILE A 139 -20.55 22.25 -16.82
CA ILE A 139 -21.72 23.10 -16.64
C ILE A 139 -21.75 24.20 -17.69
N ARG A 140 -22.93 24.77 -17.90
CA ARG A 140 -23.10 25.95 -18.75
C ARG A 140 -24.17 26.88 -18.16
N PRO A 141 -24.11 28.20 -18.44
CA PRO A 141 -25.20 29.10 -18.12
C PRO A 141 -26.53 28.60 -18.70
N SER A 142 -27.59 28.68 -17.92
CA SER A 142 -28.92 28.25 -18.32
C SER A 142 -30.00 29.20 -17.81
N VAL A 143 -31.17 29.14 -18.43
CA VAL A 143 -32.38 29.85 -18.01
C VAL A 143 -33.44 28.80 -17.74
N SER A 144 -33.48 28.31 -16.49
CA SER A 144 -34.47 27.33 -16.05
C SER A 144 -35.77 28.02 -15.58
N PRO A 145 -36.95 27.46 -15.90
CA PRO A 145 -38.26 28.02 -15.55
C PRO A 145 -38.62 27.90 -14.07
#